data_AF-A0A8S9ZHY6-F1
#
_entry.id   AF-A0A8S9ZHY6-F1
#
_cell.length_a   1.000
_cell.length_b   1.000
_cell.length_c   1.000
_cell.angle_alpha   90.00
_cell.angle_beta   90.00
_cell.angle_gamma   90.00
#
_symmetry.space_group_name_H-M   'P 1'
#
loop_
_entity.id
_entity.type
_entity.pdbx_description
1 polymer ?
#
loop_
_entity_poly.entity_id
_entity_poly.type
_entity_poly.pdbx_seq_one_letter_code
_entity_poly.pdbx_strand_id
1 'polypeptide(L)'
;MESVEIDEFEESSSSTTPLFIAAPMVRYSKLPFRRLVKKYNCNIVYTPMIYANCFVKSEKCRAVEFVPTEGITQLFNLLLNNLKILEMLQNWFMGWEVFN
;
A
#
# COMPACT_ATOMS: atom_id res chain seq x y z
N MET A 1 -28.45 34.37 -15.11
CA MET A 1 -27.16 33.66 -15.19
C MET A 1 -27.35 32.43 -14.32
N GLU A 2 -27.48 31.31 -15.00
CA GLU A 2 -27.84 29.99 -14.49
C GLU A 2 -26.72 29.50 -13.56
N SER A 3 -27.03 29.29 -12.29
CA SER A 3 -26.14 28.58 -11.36
C SER A 3 -26.63 27.14 -11.27
N VAL A 4 -25.95 26.31 -12.05
CA VAL A 4 -26.10 24.85 -12.18
C VAL A 4 -26.00 24.18 -10.80
N GLU A 5 -27.00 23.36 -10.48
CA GLU A 5 -27.00 22.40 -9.38
C GLU A 5 -25.81 21.42 -9.55
N ILE A 6 -24.96 21.31 -8.53
CA ILE A 6 -24.09 20.14 -8.36
C ILE A 6 -24.66 19.39 -7.18
N ASP A 7 -25.45 18.38 -7.52
CA ASP A 7 -26.08 17.42 -6.65
C ASP A 7 -25.06 16.70 -5.75
N GLU A 8 -25.49 16.53 -4.50
CA GLU A 8 -25.32 15.32 -3.67
C GLU A 8 -23.90 14.73 -3.55
N PHE A 9 -23.15 15.21 -2.56
CA PHE A 9 -22.35 14.30 -1.73
C PHE A 9 -22.94 14.29 -0.33
N GLU A 10 -23.90 13.39 -0.18
CA GLU A 10 -24.66 13.02 1.01
C GLU A 10 -23.81 13.05 2.30
N GLU A 11 -24.20 13.95 3.20
CA GLU A 11 -23.75 13.97 4.59
C GLU A 11 -24.43 12.79 5.32
N SER A 12 -23.85 11.59 5.16
CA SER A 12 -24.26 10.41 5.89
C SER A 12 -23.77 10.50 7.35
N SER A 13 -24.58 11.19 8.15
CA SER A 13 -24.57 11.09 9.60
C SER A 13 -25.05 9.70 10.05
N SER A 14 -24.20 8.67 9.96
CA SER A 14 -24.44 7.41 10.68
C SER A 14 -23.13 6.66 11.02
N SER A 15 -22.57 7.00 12.18
CA SER A 15 -21.30 6.49 12.72
C SER A 15 -20.07 6.77 11.85
N THR A 16 -19.37 7.88 12.12
CA THR A 16 -18.03 8.11 11.56
C THR A 16 -17.06 7.11 12.20
N THR A 17 -17.01 5.90 11.65
CA THR A 17 -16.01 4.92 12.08
C THR A 17 -14.64 5.44 11.66
N PRO A 18 -13.71 5.65 12.60
CA PRO A 18 -12.40 6.17 12.27
C PRO A 18 -11.65 5.15 11.42
N LEU A 19 -10.99 5.64 10.37
CA LEU A 19 -10.13 4.81 9.53
C LEU A 19 -8.80 4.60 10.24
N PHE A 20 -8.46 3.35 10.56
CA PHE A 20 -7.21 3.02 11.22
C PHE A 20 -6.11 2.72 10.20
N ILE A 21 -5.13 3.60 10.13
CA ILE A 21 -4.00 3.50 9.20
C ILE A 21 -2.70 3.32 9.98
N ALA A 22 -1.94 2.27 9.66
CA ALA A 22 -0.61 2.04 10.23
C ALA A 22 0.46 2.67 9.34
N ALA A 23 1.14 3.69 9.86
CA ALA A 23 2.22 4.42 9.18
C ALA A 23 3.39 3.53 8.74
N PRO A 24 4.17 3.95 7.72
CA PRO A 24 5.37 3.23 7.32
C PRO A 24 6.47 3.36 8.38
N MET A 25 6.96 2.22 8.87
CA MET A 25 8.09 2.17 9.81
C MET A 25 9.22 1.37 9.19
N VAL A 26 10.41 1.96 9.21
CA VAL A 26 11.64 1.31 8.71
C VAL A 26 11.81 -0.03 9.44
N ARG A 27 11.88 -1.13 8.68
CA ARG A 27 12.03 -2.53 9.15
C ARG A 27 10.89 -3.12 9.99
N TYR A 28 10.05 -2.32 10.66
CA TYR A 28 9.00 -2.81 11.53
C TYR A 28 7.72 -3.20 10.79
N SER A 29 7.33 -2.45 9.75
CA SER A 29 6.08 -2.71 8.99
C SER A 29 6.14 -3.94 8.08
N LYS A 30 6.98 -4.93 8.39
CA LYS A 30 7.10 -6.21 7.65
C LYS A 30 5.86 -7.08 7.85
N LEU A 31 5.71 -8.11 7.02
CA LEU A 31 4.56 -9.03 6.99
C LEU A 31 4.02 -9.44 8.39
N PRO A 32 4.83 -9.89 9.37
CA PRO A 32 4.30 -10.29 10.67
C PRO A 32 3.60 -9.15 11.42
N PHE A 33 4.15 -7.93 11.35
CA PHE A 33 3.51 -6.75 11.95
C PHE A 33 2.20 -6.41 11.26
N ARG A 34 2.17 -6.45 9.92
CA ARG A 34 0.96 -6.13 9.14
C ARG A 34 -0.17 -7.13 9.42
N ARG A 35 0.16 -8.41 9.56
CA ARG A 35 -0.79 -9.45 10.01
C ARG A 35 -1.25 -9.26 11.45
N LEU A 36 -0.39 -8.73 12.33
CA LEU A 36 -0.75 -8.43 13.71
C LEU A 36 -1.77 -7.29 13.75
N VAL A 37 -1.46 -6.13 13.17
CA VAL A 37 -2.36 -4.96 13.18
C VAL A 37 -3.69 -5.23 12.46
N LYS A 38 -3.73 -6.16 11.50
CA LYS A 38 -4.98 -6.69 10.93
C LYS A 38 -5.94 -7.19 12.00
N LYS A 39 -5.42 -7.96 12.96
CA LYS A 39 -6.21 -8.56 14.03
C LYS A 39 -6.76 -7.51 15.00
N TYR A 40 -6.19 -6.30 14.98
CA TYR A 40 -6.62 -5.15 15.75
C TYR A 40 -7.40 -4.13 14.91
N ASN A 41 -8.08 -4.58 13.84
CA ASN A 41 -8.98 -3.76 13.01
C ASN A 41 -8.30 -2.59 12.28
N CYS A 42 -7.02 -2.72 11.94
CA CYS A 42 -6.37 -1.77 11.04
C CYS A 42 -6.84 -1.98 9.59
N ASN A 43 -7.32 -0.91 8.95
CA ASN A 43 -7.90 -0.96 7.60
C ASN A 43 -6.82 -0.87 6.51
N ILE A 44 -5.81 -0.02 6.72
CA ILE A 44 -4.76 0.27 5.74
C ILE A 44 -3.41 0.17 6.41
N VAL A 45 -2.47 -0.51 5.77
CA VAL A 45 -1.12 -0.69 6.32
C VAL A 45 -0.06 -0.44 5.27
N TYR A 46 0.92 0.40 5.59
CA TYR A 46 2.06 0.63 4.71
C TYR A 46 3.10 -0.49 4.81
N THR A 47 3.82 -0.74 3.71
CA THR A 47 5.07 -1.51 3.72
C THR A 47 6.15 -0.79 4.52
N PRO A 48 7.22 -1.48 4.96
CA PRO A 48 8.41 -0.77 5.39
C PRO A 48 8.92 0.10 4.23
N MET A 49 9.76 1.08 4.54
CA MET A 49 10.45 1.87 3.54
C MET A 49 11.33 0.96 2.67
N ILE A 50 10.95 0.79 1.40
CA ILE A 50 11.66 -0.09 0.45
C ILE A 50 12.77 0.71 -0.24
N TYR A 51 13.99 0.20 -0.17
CA TYR A 51 15.13 0.76 -0.90
C TYR A 51 15.07 0.38 -2.38
N ALA A 52 14.76 1.37 -3.22
CA ALA A 52 14.54 1.17 -4.65
C ALA A 52 15.68 0.42 -5.36
N ASN A 53 16.93 0.79 -5.08
CA ASN A 53 18.11 0.17 -5.71
C ASN A 53 18.24 -1.33 -5.37
N CYS A 54 17.92 -1.72 -4.13
CA CYS A 54 17.98 -3.12 -3.72
C CYS A 54 16.81 -3.91 -4.31
N PHE A 55 15.63 -3.30 -4.37
CA PHE A 55 14.42 -3.91 -4.91
C PHE A 55 14.53 -4.24 -6.41
N VAL A 56 15.11 -3.34 -7.21
CA VAL A 56 15.32 -3.56 -8.65
C VAL A 56 16.40 -4.63 -8.89
N LYS A 57 17.53 -4.55 -8.16
CA LYS A 57 18.73 -5.38 -8.45
C LYS A 57 18.66 -6.80 -7.90
N SER A 58 17.90 -7.06 -6.83
CA SER A 58 17.95 -8.34 -6.13
C SER A 58 16.57 -8.91 -5.86
N GLU A 59 16.32 -10.10 -6.41
CA GLU A 59 15.13 -10.88 -6.14
C GLU A 59 15.00 -11.25 -4.66
N LYS A 60 16.12 -11.55 -3.99
CA LYS A 60 16.14 -11.81 -2.54
C LYS A 60 15.63 -10.62 -1.74
N CYS A 61 16.00 -9.39 -2.13
CA CYS A 61 15.47 -8.19 -1.49
C CYS A 61 13.97 -8.05 -1.73
N ARG A 62 13.47 -8.37 -2.93
CA ARG A 62 12.02 -8.35 -3.22
C ARG A 62 11.28 -9.34 -2.34
N ALA A 63 11.73 -10.58 -2.26
CA ALA A 63 11.09 -11.60 -1.43
C ALA A 63 11.04 -11.24 0.07
N VAL A 64 12.02 -10.48 0.56
CA VAL A 64 12.08 -10.07 1.98
C VAL A 64 11.25 -8.81 2.27
N GLU A 65 11.33 -7.79 1.40
CA GLU A 65 10.69 -6.50 1.62
C GLU A 65 9.26 -6.45 1.06
N PHE A 66 8.95 -7.29 0.08
CA PHE A 66 7.69 -7.33 -0.62
C PHE A 66 7.03 -8.71 -0.56
N VAL A 67 6.10 -8.82 0.38
CA VAL A 67 5.21 -9.98 0.50
C VAL A 67 3.78 -9.46 0.62
N PRO A 68 2.84 -9.85 -0.26
CA PRO A 68 1.45 -9.43 -0.16
C PRO A 68 0.81 -9.97 1.13
N THR A 69 -0.14 -9.22 1.67
CA THR A 69 -0.97 -9.67 2.80
C THR A 69 -2.41 -9.74 2.34
N GLU A 70 -3.04 -10.90 2.46
CA GLU A 70 -4.44 -11.07 2.08
C GLU A 70 -5.38 -10.28 2.99
N GLY A 71 -6.39 -9.63 2.40
CA GLY A 71 -7.50 -8.97 3.10
C GLY A 71 -7.13 -7.73 3.93
N ILE A 72 -6.01 -7.06 3.62
CA ILE A 72 -5.75 -5.67 4.03
C ILE A 72 -5.30 -4.90 2.79
N THR A 73 -5.74 -3.65 2.65
CA THR A 73 -5.19 -2.74 1.66
C THR A 73 -3.76 -2.35 2.05
N GLN A 74 -2.79 -2.87 1.30
CA GLN A 74 -1.37 -2.58 1.50
C GLN A 74 -0.93 -1.41 0.62
N LEU A 75 -0.36 -0.37 1.22
CA LEU A 75 0.23 0.75 0.50
C LEU A 75 1.75 0.63 0.45
N PHE A 76 2.33 0.96 -0.69
CA PHE A 76 3.77 0.93 -0.90
C PHE A 76 4.41 2.23 -0.45
N ASN A 77 5.48 2.14 0.35
CA ASN A 77 6.33 3.27 0.66
C ASN A 77 7.75 3.06 0.08
N LEU A 78 8.12 3.88 -0.90
CA LEU A 78 9.38 3.80 -1.62
C LEU A 78 10.29 4.95 -1.21
N LEU A 79 11.56 4.66 -0.88
CA LEU A 79 12.52 5.69 -0.47
C LEU A 79 12.99 6.58 -1.63
N LEU A 80 12.83 6.12 -2.87
CA LEU A 80 13.31 6.82 -4.07
C LEU A 80 12.31 6.68 -5.20
N ASN A 81 12.17 7.73 -6.00
CA ASN A 81 11.38 7.74 -7.22
C ASN A 81 12.16 7.01 -8.32
N ASN A 82 11.84 5.73 -8.55
CA ASN A 82 12.42 4.93 -9.63
C ASN A 82 11.29 4.38 -10.52
N LEU A 83 11.23 4.86 -11.77
CA LEU A 83 10.20 4.48 -12.74
C LEU A 83 10.13 2.96 -12.99
N LYS A 84 11.28 2.28 -12.94
CA LYS A 84 11.34 0.83 -13.14
C LYS A 84 10.56 0.05 -12.07
N ILE A 85 10.45 0.60 -10.86
CA ILE A 85 9.66 -0.03 -9.79
C ILE A 85 8.17 0.13 -10.06
N LEU A 86 7.73 1.27 -10.58
CA LEU A 86 6.32 1.47 -10.94
C LEU A 86 5.91 0.47 -12.02
N GLU A 87 6.75 0.27 -13.03
CA GLU A 87 6.53 -0.76 -14.06
C GLU A 87 6.46 -2.17 -13.46
N MET A 88 7.42 -2.54 -12.60
CA MET A 88 7.41 -3.84 -11.91
C MET A 88 6.15 -4.04 -11.06
N LEU A 89 5.68 -3.01 -10.35
CA LEU A 89 4.46 -3.07 -9.54
C LEU A 89 3.20 -3.13 -10.39
N GLN A 90 3.16 -2.43 -11.52
CA GLN A 90 2.05 -2.47 -12.47
C GLN A 90 1.94 -3.84 -13.13
N ASN A 91 3.05 -4.43 -13.56
CA ASN A 91 3.11 -5.78 -14.10
C ASN A 91 2.61 -6.81 -13.08
N TRP A 92 3.08 -6.69 -11.83
CA TRP A 92 2.62 -7.52 -10.73
C TRP A 92 1.12 -7.38 -10.46
N PHE A 93 0.58 -6.16 -10.44
CA PHE A 93 -0.85 -5.91 -10.24
C PHE A 93 -1.70 -6.52 -11.35
N MET A 94 -1.20 -6.50 -12.59
CA MET A 94 -1.85 -7.11 -13.75
C MET A 94 -1.64 -8.63 -13.87
N GLY A 95 -0.94 -9.26 -12.91
CA GLY A 95 -0.69 -10.70 -12.92
C GLY A 95 0.39 -11.15 -13.92
N TRP A 96 1.17 -10.23 -14.48
CA TRP A 96 2.37 -10.58 -15.24
C TRP A 96 3.50 -10.89 -14.25
N GLU A 97 3.98 -12.13 -14.22
CA GLU A 97 5.06 -12.61 -13.33
C GLU A 97 6.44 -11.98 -13.60
N VAL A 98 6.53 -10.79 -14.17
CA VAL A 98 7.81 -10.23 -14.61
C VAL A 98 8.37 -9.30 -13.54
N PHE A 99 9.04 -9.91 -12.55
CA PHE A 99 10.08 -9.26 -11.75
C PHE A 99 11.50 -9.48 -12.33
N ASN A 100 11.61 -9.85 -13.61
CA ASN A 100 12.88 -10.02 -14.32
C ASN A 100 13.33 -8.73 -15.00
#